data_AF-A0A3B9GYI7-F1
#
_entry.id   AF-A0A3B9GYI7-F1
#
_cell.length_a   1.000
_cell.length_b   1.000
_cell.length_c   1.000
_cell.angle_alpha   90.00
_cell.angle_beta   90.00
_cell.angle_gamma   90.00
#
_symmetry.space_group_name_H-M   'P 1'
#
loop_
_entity.id
_entity.type
_entity.pdbx_description
1 polymer ?
#
loop_
_entity_poly.entity_id
_entity_poly.type
_entity_poly.pdbx_seq_one_letter_code
_entity_poly.pdbx_strand_id
1 'polypeptide(L)'
;MADERLLQAIQQLEELGVDFESSQDESEVRTLCDLTPDCREGGENSLVLNPRLGTFWCPNCESHGSFTDLVRLKEEVRRQRIHEMQPLPLDAEPIPDEAAVPAVRPPVQDADFAPVPRRVSRNLAKQEAKVRTLGEADRLEERFPHLKPKEKKPFNGEKFIISLLALVFLMAGLAAASLSGFANYQAFSSSVTDPLQSRIWGWTGVIAAVISFGGFTFFYWHTANHRMKEGWRALIFAIAGMGTSIIGTERYIAANNTAAAEEVVRADANRGVLESQIADWRRQLEGIPPETRSVEGLEAYLSEVERVGRTEQKPYRDAQNELGLAKRRDTLQAKIEAANAELLGQGSGNLLTDAQTRTNLPSWFFALMLEAFSSQGTSIGLVALLILYGRRRKT
;
A
#
# COMPACT_ATOMS: atom_id res chain seq x y z
N MET A 1 -26.70 -20.57 -25.49
CA MET A 1 -27.80 -19.85 -24.83
C MET A 1 -28.01 -20.25 -23.37
N ALA A 2 -28.24 -21.52 -23.01
CA ALA A 2 -28.37 -21.92 -21.59
C ALA A 2 -27.02 -21.84 -20.84
N ASP A 3 -25.95 -22.38 -21.44
CA ASP A 3 -24.60 -22.36 -20.86
C ASP A 3 -24.02 -20.95 -20.72
N GLU A 4 -24.33 -20.05 -21.66
CA GLU A 4 -23.89 -18.64 -21.60
C GLU A 4 -24.54 -17.89 -20.43
N ARG A 5 -25.81 -18.18 -20.12
CA ARG A 5 -26.52 -17.58 -18.97
C ARG A 5 -25.99 -18.11 -17.65
N LEU A 6 -25.64 -19.40 -17.61
CA LEU A 6 -25.04 -20.03 -16.45
C LEU A 6 -23.65 -19.43 -16.16
N LEU A 7 -22.80 -19.29 -17.18
CA LEU A 7 -21.48 -18.67 -17.05
C LEU A 7 -21.57 -17.21 -16.60
N GLN A 8 -22.53 -16.45 -17.12
CA GLN A 8 -22.78 -15.07 -16.67
C GLN A 8 -23.23 -15.02 -15.19
N ALA A 9 -24.09 -15.94 -14.76
CA ALA A 9 -24.52 -16.00 -13.37
C ALA A 9 -23.38 -16.37 -12.41
N ILE A 10 -22.46 -17.25 -12.83
CA ILE A 10 -21.26 -17.61 -12.05
C ILE A 10 -20.34 -16.39 -11.89
N GLN A 11 -20.06 -15.67 -12.99
CA GLN A 11 -19.25 -14.44 -12.94
C GLN A 11 -19.86 -13.37 -12.02
N GLN A 12 -21.19 -13.20 -12.06
CA GLN A 12 -21.88 -12.27 -11.17
C GLN A 12 -21.82 -12.69 -9.70
N LEU A 13 -21.83 -13.99 -9.41
CA LEU A 13 -21.68 -14.50 -8.04
C LEU A 13 -20.24 -14.32 -7.53
N GLU A 14 -19.22 -14.46 -8.38
CA GLU A 14 -17.82 -14.13 -8.05
C GLU A 14 -17.67 -12.64 -7.70
N GLU A 15 -18.28 -11.74 -8.48
CA GLU A 15 -18.30 -10.29 -8.17
C GLU A 15 -19.01 -9.97 -6.85
N LEU A 16 -19.97 -10.80 -6.45
CA LEU A 16 -20.68 -10.74 -5.17
C LEU A 16 -19.98 -11.51 -4.04
N GLY A 17 -18.73 -11.93 -4.27
CA GLY A 17 -17.84 -12.49 -3.26
C GLY A 17 -18.04 -13.99 -2.98
N VAL A 18 -18.60 -14.75 -3.93
CA VAL A 18 -18.69 -16.21 -3.86
C VAL A 18 -17.43 -16.81 -4.48
N ASP A 19 -16.65 -17.55 -3.69
CA ASP A 19 -15.41 -18.17 -4.14
C ASP A 19 -15.64 -19.61 -4.62
N PHE A 20 -15.68 -19.79 -5.94
CA PHE A 20 -15.83 -21.09 -6.57
C PHE A 20 -14.53 -21.91 -6.64
N GLU A 21 -13.36 -21.31 -6.38
CA GLU A 21 -12.05 -21.99 -6.43
C GLU A 21 -11.68 -22.65 -5.09
N SER A 22 -12.44 -22.36 -4.02
CA SER A 22 -12.18 -22.86 -2.66
C SER A 22 -12.50 -24.34 -2.43
N SER A 23 -13.23 -25.00 -3.34
CA SER A 23 -13.64 -26.41 -3.20
C SER A 23 -12.81 -27.33 -4.08
N GLN A 24 -12.30 -28.44 -3.51
CA GLN A 24 -11.58 -29.48 -4.27
C GLN A 24 -12.53 -30.37 -5.10
N ASP A 25 -13.84 -30.33 -4.83
CA ASP A 25 -14.84 -31.11 -5.54
C ASP A 25 -15.48 -30.29 -6.69
N GLU A 26 -15.22 -30.68 -7.94
CA GLU A 26 -15.77 -29.99 -9.13
C GLU A 26 -17.30 -30.09 -9.31
N SER A 27 -17.97 -30.90 -8.48
CA SER A 27 -19.42 -31.06 -8.53
C SER A 27 -20.17 -30.18 -7.53
N GLU A 28 -19.54 -29.85 -6.40
CA GLU A 28 -20.17 -29.10 -5.30
C GLU A 28 -19.16 -28.16 -4.66
N VAL A 29 -19.51 -26.87 -4.64
CA VAL A 29 -18.72 -25.82 -3.99
C VAL A 29 -19.42 -25.44 -2.69
N ARG A 30 -18.67 -25.40 -1.58
CA ARG A 30 -19.18 -25.00 -0.27
C ARG A 30 -18.55 -23.70 0.17
N THR A 31 -19.35 -22.66 0.33
CA THR A 31 -18.91 -21.33 0.74
C THR A 31 -19.69 -20.81 1.95
N LEU A 32 -19.22 -19.73 2.55
CA LEU A 32 -19.94 -19.03 3.61
C LEU A 32 -21.23 -18.39 3.05
N CYS A 33 -22.33 -18.51 3.80
CA CYS A 33 -23.59 -17.86 3.46
C CYS A 33 -23.72 -16.51 4.18
N ASP A 34 -23.96 -15.43 3.44
CA ASP A 34 -24.10 -14.07 3.98
C ASP A 34 -25.53 -13.51 3.87
N LEU A 35 -26.49 -14.36 3.50
CA LEU A 35 -27.88 -13.99 3.21
C LEU A 35 -28.62 -13.48 4.45
N THR A 36 -28.45 -14.13 5.60
CA THR A 36 -29.06 -13.72 6.88
C THR A 36 -27.98 -13.44 7.93
N PRO A 37 -28.26 -12.59 8.95
CA PRO A 37 -27.32 -12.34 10.04
C PRO A 37 -26.95 -13.63 10.79
N ASP A 38 -27.91 -14.53 11.00
CA ASP A 38 -27.69 -15.83 11.65
C ASP A 38 -26.71 -16.73 10.86
N CYS A 39 -26.71 -16.64 9.53
CA CYS A 39 -25.73 -17.37 8.70
C CYS A 39 -24.32 -16.80 8.79
N ARG A 40 -24.17 -15.49 9.07
CA ARG A 40 -22.87 -14.84 9.21
C ARG A 40 -22.21 -15.14 10.55
N GLU A 41 -23.00 -15.18 11.61
CA GLU A 41 -22.52 -15.45 12.97
C GLU A 41 -22.15 -16.93 13.17
N GLY A 42 -22.80 -17.84 12.42
CA GLY A 42 -22.53 -19.28 12.48
C GLY A 42 -21.17 -19.72 11.92
N GLY A 43 -20.51 -18.91 11.07
CA GLY A 43 -19.13 -19.17 10.60
C GLY A 43 -18.89 -20.47 9.79
N GLU A 44 -19.93 -21.25 9.51
CA GLU A 44 -19.84 -22.52 8.78
C GLU A 44 -20.12 -22.35 7.27
N ASN A 45 -19.43 -23.12 6.43
CA ASN A 45 -19.60 -23.19 4.96
C ASN A 45 -20.96 -23.82 4.58
N SER A 46 -22.03 -23.08 4.89
CA SER A 46 -23.42 -23.50 4.79
C SER A 46 -24.00 -23.29 3.40
N LEU A 47 -23.39 -22.51 2.50
CA LEU A 47 -23.88 -22.34 1.15
C LEU A 47 -23.30 -23.42 0.24
N VAL A 48 -24.14 -24.35 -0.22
CA VAL A 48 -23.78 -25.40 -1.18
C VAL A 48 -24.21 -24.99 -2.58
N LEU A 49 -23.27 -24.98 -3.51
CA LEU A 49 -23.45 -24.53 -4.89
C LEU A 49 -23.15 -25.68 -5.83
N ASN A 50 -24.05 -25.94 -6.78
CA ASN A 50 -23.85 -26.92 -7.84
C ASN A 50 -23.61 -26.18 -9.16
N PRO A 51 -22.36 -25.97 -9.59
CA PRO A 51 -22.03 -25.21 -10.80
C PRO A 51 -22.49 -25.89 -12.08
N ARG A 52 -22.70 -27.22 -12.07
CA ARG A 52 -23.17 -27.97 -13.25
C ARG A 52 -24.66 -27.81 -13.49
N LEU A 53 -25.44 -27.73 -12.42
CA LEU A 53 -26.90 -27.57 -12.48
C LEU A 53 -27.34 -26.11 -12.34
N GLY A 54 -26.45 -25.22 -11.90
CA GLY A 54 -26.76 -23.79 -11.68
C GLY A 54 -27.69 -23.55 -10.51
N THR A 55 -27.62 -24.41 -9.49
CA THR A 55 -28.51 -24.37 -8.32
C THR A 55 -27.74 -24.18 -7.02
N PHE A 56 -28.37 -23.55 -6.04
CA PHE A 56 -27.81 -23.39 -4.69
C PHE A 56 -28.76 -23.93 -3.63
N TRP A 57 -28.20 -24.30 -2.49
CA TRP A 57 -28.93 -24.66 -1.30
C TRP A 57 -28.17 -24.23 -0.04
N CYS A 58 -28.90 -23.60 0.88
CA CYS A 58 -28.44 -23.21 2.21
C CYS A 58 -29.29 -23.95 3.25
N PRO A 59 -28.73 -24.86 4.07
CA PRO A 59 -29.48 -25.56 5.10
C PRO A 59 -29.79 -24.65 6.30
N ASN A 60 -28.98 -23.62 6.54
CA ASN A 60 -29.13 -22.75 7.71
C ASN A 60 -30.20 -21.64 7.52
N CYS A 61 -30.46 -21.27 6.27
CA CYS A 61 -31.44 -20.25 5.88
C CYS A 61 -32.60 -20.80 5.04
N GLU A 62 -32.65 -22.14 4.86
CA GLU A 62 -33.61 -22.91 4.06
C GLU A 62 -33.81 -22.43 2.61
N SER A 63 -32.97 -21.50 2.14
CA SER A 63 -33.06 -20.95 0.79
C SER A 63 -32.45 -21.90 -0.22
N HIS A 64 -33.17 -22.12 -1.31
CA HIS A 64 -32.75 -22.93 -2.43
C HIS A 64 -33.33 -22.36 -3.72
N GLY A 65 -32.63 -22.54 -4.84
CA GLY A 65 -33.07 -22.00 -6.12
C GLY A 65 -31.98 -22.02 -7.17
N SER A 66 -32.17 -21.23 -8.22
CA SER A 66 -31.17 -21.06 -9.28
C SER A 66 -30.11 -20.01 -8.91
N PHE A 67 -28.97 -20.02 -9.58
CA PHE A 67 -27.94 -18.97 -9.40
C PHE A 67 -28.48 -17.57 -9.68
N THR A 68 -29.43 -17.41 -10.60
CA THR A 68 -30.09 -16.11 -10.82
C THR A 68 -30.89 -15.63 -9.61
N ASP A 69 -31.50 -16.55 -8.86
CA ASP A 69 -32.20 -16.22 -7.62
C ASP A 69 -31.20 -15.85 -6.52
N LEU A 70 -30.07 -16.56 -6.45
CA LEU A 70 -29.00 -16.26 -5.49
C LEU A 70 -28.37 -14.88 -5.73
N VAL A 71 -28.10 -14.53 -6.99
CA VAL A 71 -27.61 -13.19 -7.37
C VAL A 71 -28.58 -12.12 -6.87
N ARG A 72 -29.88 -12.31 -7.10
CA ARG A 72 -30.91 -11.35 -6.67
C ARG A 72 -30.93 -11.20 -5.14
N LEU A 73 -30.87 -12.31 -4.40
CA LEU A 73 -30.87 -12.29 -2.94
C LEU A 73 -29.62 -11.60 -2.37
N LYS A 74 -28.43 -11.87 -2.93
CA LYS A 74 -27.19 -11.19 -2.52
C LYS A 74 -27.19 -9.71 -2.86
N GLU A 75 -27.75 -9.31 -4.00
CA GLU A 75 -27.91 -7.89 -4.34
C GLU A 75 -28.88 -7.17 -3.41
N GLU A 76 -30.00 -7.80 -3.04
CA GLU A 76 -30.97 -7.25 -2.07
C GLU A 76 -30.30 -7.02 -0.71
N VAL A 77 -29.53 -8.00 -0.22
CA VAL A 77 -28.74 -7.88 1.01
C VAL A 77 -27.67 -6.79 0.92
N ARG A 78 -26.98 -6.68 -0.22
CA ARG A 78 -26.00 -5.61 -0.48
C ARG A 78 -26.66 -4.23 -0.46
N ARG A 79 -27.84 -4.07 -1.05
CA ARG A 79 -28.61 -2.81 -1.03
C ARG A 79 -29.07 -2.45 0.37
N GLN A 80 -29.58 -3.42 1.14
CA GLN A 80 -29.96 -3.19 2.54
C GLN A 80 -28.76 -2.73 3.37
N ARG A 81 -27.58 -3.35 3.19
CA ARG A 81 -26.36 -2.92 3.87
C ARG A 81 -25.94 -1.50 3.51
N ILE A 82 -26.05 -1.13 2.23
CA ILE A 82 -25.75 0.24 1.79
C ILE A 82 -26.72 1.25 2.43
N HIS A 83 -28.00 0.89 2.56
CA HIS A 83 -28.99 1.73 3.24
C HIS A 83 -28.72 1.86 4.74
N GLU A 84 -28.31 0.80 5.42
CA GLU A 84 -27.96 0.84 6.86
C GLU A 84 -26.66 1.63 7.13
N MET A 85 -25.72 1.65 6.20
CA MET A 85 -24.47 2.43 6.30
C MET A 85 -24.63 3.90 5.88
N GLN A 86 -25.83 4.32 5.46
CA GLN A 86 -26.08 5.70 5.08
C GLN A 86 -26.29 6.53 6.36
N PRO A 87 -25.47 7.56 6.63
CA PRO A 87 -25.62 8.34 7.86
C PRO A 87 -26.98 9.04 7.88
N LEU A 88 -27.63 9.03 9.06
CA LEU A 88 -28.85 9.78 9.32
C LEU A 88 -28.64 11.24 8.88
N PRO A 89 -29.59 11.88 8.17
CA PRO A 89 -29.47 13.28 7.82
C PRO A 89 -29.32 14.11 9.10
N LEU A 90 -28.28 14.94 9.15
CA LEU A 90 -28.03 15.92 10.19
C LEU A 90 -29.32 16.71 10.47
N ASP A 91 -29.70 16.77 11.75
CA ASP A 91 -30.87 17.47 12.28
C ASP A 91 -31.05 18.85 11.62
N ALA A 92 -32.10 18.97 10.81
CA ALA A 92 -32.67 20.27 10.50
C ALA A 92 -33.46 20.71 11.73
N GLU A 93 -32.98 21.76 12.41
CA GLU A 93 -33.72 22.42 13.49
C GLU A 93 -35.16 22.73 13.04
N PRO A 94 -36.18 22.38 13.83
CA PRO A 94 -37.56 22.73 13.52
C PRO A 94 -37.76 24.23 13.74
N ILE A 95 -38.00 24.96 12.65
CA ILE A 95 -38.54 26.32 12.72
C ILE A 95 -39.97 26.19 13.26
N PRO A 96 -40.35 26.92 14.33
CA PRO A 96 -41.68 26.81 14.91
C PRO A 96 -42.75 27.32 13.95
N ASP A 97 -43.83 26.55 13.85
CA ASP A 97 -45.03 26.82 13.08
C ASP A 97 -45.64 28.20 13.41
N GLU A 98 -45.59 29.13 12.45
CA GLU A 98 -46.55 30.23 12.38
C GLU A 98 -47.42 30.10 11.12
N ALA A 99 -48.69 29.80 11.40
CA ALA A 99 -49.89 30.14 10.65
C ALA A 99 -50.01 29.66 9.19
N ALA A 100 -50.79 28.58 9.06
CA ALA A 100 -51.43 28.13 7.84
C ALA A 100 -52.20 29.24 7.11
N VAL A 101 -51.89 29.45 5.83
CA VAL A 101 -52.75 30.17 4.89
C VAL A 101 -53.58 29.12 4.13
N PRO A 102 -54.92 29.17 4.14
CA PRO A 102 -55.76 28.10 3.62
C PRO A 102 -55.74 28.07 2.09
N ALA A 103 -55.43 26.90 1.53
CA ALA A 103 -55.69 26.61 0.12
C ALA A 103 -57.20 26.53 -0.11
N VAL A 104 -57.75 27.57 -0.72
CA VAL A 104 -59.13 27.60 -1.23
C VAL A 104 -59.26 26.54 -2.32
N ARG A 105 -60.02 25.47 -2.03
CA ARG A 105 -60.55 24.54 -3.05
C ARG A 105 -61.70 25.23 -3.78
N PRO A 106 -61.69 25.36 -5.11
CA PRO A 106 -62.92 25.52 -5.85
C PRO A 106 -63.64 24.15 -5.99
N PRO A 107 -64.98 24.14 -6.01
CA PRO A 107 -65.79 22.94 -5.94
C PRO A 107 -65.74 22.13 -7.25
N VAL A 108 -65.81 20.81 -7.09
CA VAL A 108 -66.14 19.85 -8.14
C VAL A 108 -67.54 20.20 -8.67
N GLN A 109 -67.64 20.56 -9.94
CA GLN A 109 -68.88 20.53 -10.70
C GLN A 109 -68.75 19.42 -11.74
N ASP A 110 -69.62 18.42 -11.59
CA ASP A 110 -69.88 17.40 -12.59
C ASP A 110 -70.34 18.08 -13.89
N ALA A 111 -69.60 17.84 -14.97
CA ALA A 111 -69.99 18.24 -16.31
C ALA A 111 -69.81 17.06 -17.26
N ASP A 112 -70.87 16.83 -18.03
CA ASP A 112 -71.16 15.60 -18.76
C ASP A 112 -70.08 15.16 -19.75
N PHE A 113 -69.93 13.84 -19.83
CA PHE A 113 -69.10 13.14 -20.80
C PHE A 113 -69.67 13.32 -22.22
N ALA A 114 -69.01 14.10 -23.06
CA ALA A 114 -69.27 14.15 -24.49
C ALA A 114 -68.03 13.65 -25.28
N PRO A 115 -68.14 12.59 -26.10
CA PRO A 115 -67.00 12.08 -26.86
C PRO A 115 -66.62 13.05 -27.99
N VAL A 116 -65.38 13.56 -27.96
CA VAL A 116 -64.80 14.41 -29.00
C VAL A 116 -64.53 13.58 -30.28
N PRO A 117 -64.87 14.08 -31.49
CA PRO A 117 -64.74 13.33 -32.74
C PRO A 117 -63.27 13.09 -33.15
N ARG A 118 -63.01 11.88 -33.66
CA ARG A 118 -61.75 11.29 -34.16
C ARG A 118 -60.95 12.10 -35.20
N ARG A 119 -61.35 13.32 -35.58
CA ARG A 119 -60.69 14.13 -36.62
C ARG A 119 -59.65 15.13 -36.11
N VAL A 120 -59.53 15.36 -34.80
CA VAL A 120 -58.51 16.27 -34.23
C VAL A 120 -57.19 15.54 -33.94
N SER A 121 -57.22 14.22 -33.72
CA SER A 121 -56.03 13.40 -33.44
C SER A 121 -55.06 13.29 -34.63
N ARG A 122 -55.53 13.54 -35.86
CA ARG A 122 -54.71 13.44 -37.08
C ARG A 122 -53.85 14.68 -37.35
N ASN A 123 -54.20 15.83 -36.76
CA ASN A 123 -53.45 17.08 -36.94
C ASN A 123 -52.39 17.29 -35.83
N LEU A 124 -52.53 16.61 -34.68
CA LEU A 124 -51.48 16.56 -33.65
C LEU A 124 -50.41 15.50 -33.95
N ALA A 125 -50.74 14.42 -34.66
CA ALA A 125 -49.77 13.42 -35.14
C ALA A 125 -48.91 13.92 -36.32
N LYS A 126 -49.18 15.11 -36.88
CA LYS A 126 -48.38 15.73 -37.94
C LYS A 126 -47.37 16.77 -37.43
N GLN A 127 -47.39 17.04 -36.11
CA GLN A 127 -46.32 17.74 -35.40
C GLN A 127 -45.51 16.72 -34.59
N GLU A 128 -45.01 15.68 -35.26
CA GLU A 128 -43.89 14.92 -34.72
C GLU A 128 -42.74 15.90 -34.46
N ALA A 129 -42.28 15.88 -33.22
CA ALA A 129 -41.13 16.63 -32.75
C ALA A 129 -39.93 16.31 -33.63
N LYS A 130 -39.65 17.21 -34.59
CA LYS A 130 -38.39 17.22 -35.32
C LYS A 130 -37.30 17.50 -34.29
N VAL A 131 -36.61 16.44 -33.87
CA VAL A 131 -35.41 16.51 -33.02
C VAL A 131 -34.43 17.47 -33.71
N ARG A 132 -34.38 18.69 -33.20
CA ARG A 132 -33.41 19.70 -33.61
C ARG A 132 -32.09 19.29 -32.98
N THR A 133 -31.23 18.76 -33.85
CA THR A 133 -29.81 18.51 -33.63
C THR A 133 -29.14 19.69 -32.94
N LEU A 134 -28.18 19.39 -32.07
CA LEU A 134 -27.36 20.25 -31.17
C LEU A 134 -26.90 21.65 -31.63
N GLY A 135 -27.17 22.11 -32.86
CA GLY A 135 -26.82 23.46 -33.34
C GLY A 135 -27.79 24.59 -32.93
N GLU A 136 -28.89 24.30 -32.24
CA GLU A 136 -29.83 25.35 -31.79
C GLU A 136 -29.62 25.80 -30.33
N ALA A 137 -28.85 25.04 -29.55
CA ALA A 137 -28.32 25.50 -28.27
C ALA A 137 -27.38 26.70 -28.47
N ASP A 138 -26.51 26.66 -29.49
CA ASP A 138 -25.64 27.78 -29.87
C ASP A 138 -26.43 29.05 -30.27
N ARG A 139 -27.63 28.90 -30.85
CA ARG A 139 -28.52 30.03 -31.20
C ARG A 139 -29.30 30.59 -30.03
N LEU A 140 -29.56 29.78 -28.99
CA LEU A 140 -30.13 30.25 -27.73
C LEU A 140 -29.10 31.06 -26.92
N GLU A 141 -27.82 30.74 -27.10
CA GLU A 141 -26.69 31.44 -26.47
C GLU A 141 -26.50 32.87 -27.01
N GLU A 142 -26.83 33.10 -28.30
CA GLU A 142 -26.93 34.46 -28.87
C GLU A 142 -28.16 35.23 -28.39
N ARG A 143 -29.24 34.54 -28.03
CA ARG A 143 -30.55 35.17 -27.71
C ARG A 143 -30.68 35.65 -26.27
N PHE A 144 -29.88 35.10 -25.35
CA PHE A 144 -29.89 35.49 -23.93
C PHE A 144 -28.47 35.75 -23.39
N PRO A 145 -27.83 36.86 -23.77
CA PRO A 145 -26.45 37.18 -23.35
C PRO A 145 -26.28 37.41 -21.83
N HIS A 146 -27.39 37.49 -21.09
CA HIS A 146 -27.45 37.75 -19.65
C HIS A 146 -27.55 36.48 -18.78
N LEU A 147 -27.70 35.30 -19.39
CA LEU A 147 -27.69 34.00 -18.69
C LEU A 147 -26.32 33.32 -18.71
N LYS A 148 -25.26 34.03 -19.10
CA LYS A 148 -23.89 33.52 -18.87
C LYS A 148 -23.73 33.30 -17.36
N PRO A 149 -23.46 32.07 -16.89
CA PRO A 149 -22.99 31.92 -15.52
C PRO A 149 -21.75 32.80 -15.42
N LYS A 150 -21.78 33.79 -14.51
CA LYS A 150 -20.62 34.63 -14.25
C LYS A 150 -19.45 33.68 -13.97
N GLU A 151 -18.51 33.59 -14.90
CA GLU A 151 -17.24 32.91 -14.66
C GLU A 151 -16.66 33.56 -13.41
N LYS A 152 -16.73 32.85 -12.28
CA LYS A 152 -16.04 33.26 -11.06
C LYS A 152 -14.57 33.30 -11.46
N LYS A 153 -13.99 34.51 -11.52
CA LYS A 153 -12.54 34.67 -11.71
C LYS A 153 -11.87 33.76 -10.68
N PRO A 154 -11.05 32.77 -11.09
CA PRO A 154 -10.39 31.89 -10.14
C PRO A 154 -9.57 32.76 -9.20
N PHE A 155 -9.83 32.64 -7.90
CA PHE A 155 -9.19 33.43 -6.87
C PHE A 155 -7.68 33.11 -6.94
N ASN A 156 -6.82 34.13 -6.97
CA ASN A 156 -5.36 33.92 -7.09
C ASN A 156 -4.82 32.99 -5.97
N GLY A 157 -5.48 32.96 -4.81
CA GLY A 157 -5.17 32.04 -3.71
C GLY A 157 -5.46 30.56 -4.02
N GLU A 158 -6.52 30.25 -4.76
CA GLU A 158 -6.85 28.87 -5.17
C GLU A 158 -5.78 28.33 -6.14
N LYS A 159 -5.35 29.16 -7.09
CA LYS A 159 -4.24 28.82 -7.98
C LYS A 159 -2.93 28.61 -7.23
N PHE A 160 -2.68 29.41 -6.19
CA PHE A 160 -1.48 29.27 -5.35
C PHE A 160 -1.51 27.97 -4.55
N ILE A 161 -2.65 27.63 -3.93
CA ILE A 161 -2.83 26.38 -3.17
C ILE A 161 -2.68 25.17 -4.09
N ILE A 162 -3.34 25.15 -5.25
CA ILE A 162 -3.26 24.03 -6.19
C ILE A 162 -1.83 23.89 -6.74
N SER A 163 -1.15 25.01 -7.04
CA SER A 163 0.25 25.00 -7.50
C SER A 163 1.19 24.44 -6.43
N LEU A 164 1.05 24.88 -5.17
CA LEU A 164 1.87 24.39 -4.06
C LEU A 164 1.62 22.90 -3.79
N LEU A 165 0.36 22.47 -3.80
CA LEU A 165 0.00 21.06 -3.64
C LEU A 165 0.56 20.21 -4.80
N ALA A 166 0.41 20.67 -6.04
CA ALA A 166 0.94 19.98 -7.21
C ALA A 166 2.48 19.88 -7.17
N LEU A 167 3.17 20.89 -6.65
CA LEU A 167 4.62 20.87 -6.47
C LEU A 167 5.05 19.86 -5.40
N VAL A 168 4.33 19.78 -4.28
CA VAL A 168 4.58 18.76 -3.25
C VAL A 168 4.40 17.36 -3.82
N PHE A 169 3.30 17.10 -4.55
CA PHE A 169 3.05 15.80 -5.18
C PHE A 169 4.09 15.46 -6.25
N LEU A 170 4.54 16.45 -7.02
CA LEU A 170 5.58 16.26 -8.04
C LEU A 170 6.93 15.92 -7.40
N MET A 171 7.32 16.61 -6.33
CA MET A 171 8.57 16.34 -5.61
C MET A 171 8.55 14.97 -4.91
N ALA A 172 7.46 14.67 -4.18
CA ALA A 172 7.28 13.37 -3.52
C ALA A 172 7.26 12.24 -4.55
N GLY A 173 6.60 12.45 -5.68
CA GLY A 173 6.50 11.49 -6.75
C GLY A 173 7.82 11.25 -7.49
N LEU A 174 8.61 12.29 -7.77
CA LEU A 174 9.96 12.14 -8.32
C LEU A 174 10.91 11.41 -7.37
N ALA A 175 10.83 11.71 -6.07
CA ALA A 175 11.59 10.99 -5.06
C ALA A 175 11.20 9.50 -5.04
N ALA A 176 9.90 9.19 -5.05
CA ALA A 176 9.40 7.82 -5.13
C ALA A 176 9.83 7.12 -6.43
N ALA A 177 9.82 7.81 -7.57
CA ALA A 177 10.28 7.28 -8.86
C ALA A 177 11.77 6.95 -8.83
N SER A 178 12.60 7.80 -8.21
CA SER A 178 14.03 7.54 -8.06
C SER A 178 14.30 6.31 -7.18
N LEU A 179 13.58 6.17 -6.06
CA LEU A 179 13.70 5.03 -5.15
C LEU A 179 13.20 3.73 -5.78
N SER A 180 12.06 3.78 -6.47
CA SER A 180 11.49 2.65 -7.21
C SER A 180 12.42 2.20 -8.36
N GLY A 181 12.93 3.15 -9.15
CA GLY A 181 13.88 2.85 -10.23
C GLY A 181 15.17 2.22 -9.71
N PHE A 182 15.71 2.73 -8.60
CA PHE A 182 16.88 2.14 -7.95
C PHE A 182 16.59 0.73 -7.41
N ALA A 183 15.48 0.53 -6.71
CA ALA A 183 15.09 -0.77 -6.18
C ALA A 183 14.93 -1.82 -7.29
N ASN A 184 14.25 -1.44 -8.39
CA ASN A 184 14.12 -2.29 -9.57
C ASN A 184 15.48 -2.61 -10.19
N TYR A 185 16.36 -1.62 -10.36
CA TYR A 185 17.69 -1.86 -10.91
C TYR A 185 18.45 -2.90 -10.09
N GLN A 186 18.44 -2.78 -8.76
CA GLN A 186 19.11 -3.71 -7.86
C GLN A 186 18.47 -5.10 -7.89
N ALA A 187 17.13 -5.20 -7.86
CA ALA A 187 16.41 -6.46 -7.92
C ALA A 187 16.68 -7.24 -9.21
N PHE A 188 16.56 -6.58 -10.36
CA PHE A 188 16.74 -7.25 -11.64
C PHE A 188 18.22 -7.51 -11.97
N SER A 189 19.13 -6.63 -11.55
CA SER A 189 20.56 -6.91 -11.73
C SER A 189 21.05 -8.07 -10.88
N SER A 190 20.59 -8.20 -9.63
CA SER A 190 20.95 -9.32 -8.75
C SER A 190 20.32 -10.66 -9.18
N SER A 191 19.29 -10.64 -10.03
CA SER A 191 18.67 -11.86 -10.55
C SER A 191 19.54 -12.63 -11.57
N VAL A 192 20.61 -11.99 -12.08
CA VAL A 192 21.48 -12.57 -13.10
C VAL A 192 22.94 -12.53 -12.65
N THR A 193 23.64 -13.66 -12.77
CA THR A 193 25.01 -13.83 -12.28
C THR A 193 26.07 -13.22 -13.21
N ASP A 194 25.78 -13.09 -14.51
CA ASP A 194 26.70 -12.48 -15.49
C ASP A 194 26.75 -10.94 -15.33
N PRO A 195 27.93 -10.32 -15.09
CA PRO A 195 28.08 -8.88 -14.90
C PRO A 195 27.59 -7.98 -16.05
N LEU A 196 27.61 -8.47 -17.30
CA LEU A 196 27.12 -7.68 -18.44
C LEU A 196 25.60 -7.79 -18.55
N GLN A 197 25.06 -8.98 -18.34
CA GLN A 197 23.61 -9.20 -18.37
C GLN A 197 22.92 -8.55 -17.16
N SER A 198 23.53 -8.57 -15.98
CA SER A 198 22.97 -7.93 -14.77
C SER A 198 22.72 -6.45 -14.96
N ARG A 199 23.62 -5.73 -15.65
CA ARG A 199 23.43 -4.32 -15.99
C ARG A 199 22.25 -4.13 -16.94
N ILE A 200 22.13 -4.98 -17.96
CA ILE A 200 21.05 -4.92 -18.95
C ILE A 200 19.70 -5.17 -18.26
N TRP A 201 19.60 -6.23 -17.46
CA TRP A 201 18.40 -6.55 -16.69
C TRP A 201 18.06 -5.47 -15.65
N GLY A 202 19.07 -4.91 -14.96
CA GLY A 202 18.87 -3.76 -14.08
C GLY A 202 18.21 -2.58 -14.80
N TRP A 203 18.69 -2.21 -15.99
CA TRP A 203 18.09 -1.14 -16.78
C TRP A 203 16.70 -1.49 -17.31
N THR A 204 16.37 -2.76 -17.57
CA THR A 204 15.00 -3.13 -17.95
C THR A 204 13.99 -2.82 -16.84
N GLY A 205 14.37 -2.99 -15.57
CA GLY A 205 13.54 -2.61 -14.42
C GLY A 205 13.32 -1.10 -14.32
N VAL A 206 14.36 -0.30 -14.59
CA VAL A 206 14.24 1.16 -14.64
C VAL A 206 13.31 1.59 -15.77
N ILE A 207 13.45 0.98 -16.95
CA ILE A 207 12.60 1.26 -18.11
C ILE A 207 11.14 0.92 -17.80
N ALA A 208 10.86 -0.20 -17.12
CA ALA A 208 9.52 -0.57 -16.69
C ALA A 208 8.88 0.50 -15.78
N ALA A 209 9.62 1.02 -14.80
CA ALA A 209 9.15 2.10 -13.93
C ALA A 209 8.88 3.40 -14.72
N VAL A 210 9.75 3.73 -15.70
CA VAL A 210 9.56 4.90 -16.57
C VAL A 210 8.33 4.74 -17.48
N ILE A 211 8.09 3.55 -18.02
CA ILE A 211 6.91 3.25 -18.85
C ILE A 211 5.63 3.35 -18.02
N SER A 212 5.65 2.87 -16.77
CA SER A 212 4.54 3.05 -15.82
C SER A 212 4.22 4.54 -15.64
N PHE A 213 5.22 5.32 -15.21
CA PHE A 213 5.07 6.76 -14.99
C PHE A 213 4.59 7.51 -16.24
N GLY A 214 5.26 7.30 -17.38
CA GLY A 214 4.90 7.91 -18.65
C GLY A 214 3.49 7.52 -19.09
N GLY A 215 3.14 6.24 -18.96
CA GLY A 215 1.82 5.71 -19.28
C GLY A 215 0.69 6.36 -18.49
N PHE A 216 0.86 6.53 -17.17
CA PHE A 216 -0.12 7.25 -16.34
C PHE A 216 -0.21 8.74 -16.69
N THR A 217 0.93 9.39 -16.95
CA THR A 217 0.93 10.80 -17.42
C THR A 217 0.16 10.95 -18.73
N PHE A 218 0.39 10.06 -19.70
CA PHE A 218 -0.35 10.05 -20.96
C PHE A 218 -1.84 9.73 -20.76
N PHE A 219 -2.18 8.79 -19.89
CA PHE A 219 -3.57 8.51 -19.54
C PHE A 219 -4.27 9.77 -19.04
N TYR A 220 -3.75 10.41 -17.98
CA TYR A 220 -4.34 11.62 -17.40
C TYR A 220 -4.40 12.78 -18.40
N TRP A 221 -3.38 12.94 -19.22
CA TRP A 221 -3.36 13.95 -20.29
C TRP A 221 -4.44 13.71 -21.35
N HIS A 222 -4.60 12.47 -21.81
CA HIS A 222 -5.59 12.13 -22.83
C HIS A 222 -7.02 12.17 -22.28
N THR A 223 -7.24 11.72 -21.04
CA THR A 223 -8.55 11.82 -20.39
C THR A 223 -8.95 13.27 -20.15
N ALA A 224 -8.01 14.14 -19.73
CA ALA A 224 -8.26 15.57 -19.58
C ALA A 224 -8.62 16.27 -20.90
N ASN A 225 -8.19 15.72 -22.04
CA ASN A 225 -8.50 16.21 -23.39
C ASN A 225 -9.69 15.47 -24.06
N HIS A 226 -10.49 14.70 -23.30
CA HIS A 226 -11.61 13.90 -23.81
C HIS A 226 -11.23 12.84 -24.88
N ARG A 227 -9.95 12.44 -24.95
CA ARG A 227 -9.42 11.44 -25.89
C ARG A 227 -9.36 10.05 -25.23
N MET A 228 -10.52 9.47 -24.95
CA MET A 228 -10.62 8.25 -24.14
C MET A 228 -9.98 7.00 -24.78
N LYS A 229 -9.99 6.88 -26.11
CA LYS A 229 -9.40 5.72 -26.80
C LYS A 229 -7.88 5.69 -26.66
N GLU A 230 -7.23 6.83 -26.80
CA GLU A 230 -5.78 6.96 -26.58
C GLU A 230 -5.43 6.85 -25.10
N GLY A 231 -6.27 7.40 -24.21
CA GLY A 231 -6.14 7.22 -22.76
C GLY A 231 -6.11 5.75 -22.36
N TRP A 232 -7.09 4.95 -22.80
CA TRP A 232 -7.15 3.53 -22.45
C TRP A 232 -5.94 2.72 -22.93
N ARG A 233 -5.41 3.04 -24.12
CA ARG A 233 -4.18 2.41 -24.62
C ARG A 233 -2.97 2.74 -23.74
N ALA A 234 -2.83 4.01 -23.34
CA ALA A 234 -1.77 4.43 -22.43
C ALA A 234 -1.89 3.77 -21.05
N LEU A 235 -3.12 3.59 -20.55
CA LEU A 235 -3.39 2.93 -19.27
C LEU A 235 -2.94 1.47 -19.26
N ILE A 236 -3.19 0.72 -20.34
CA ILE A 236 -2.76 -0.69 -20.43
C ILE A 236 -1.24 -0.81 -20.33
N PHE A 237 -0.49 0.03 -21.03
CA PHE A 237 0.98 0.06 -20.92
C PHE A 237 1.45 0.52 -19.54
N ALA A 238 0.73 1.45 -18.93
CA ALA A 238 1.03 1.93 -17.58
C ALA A 238 0.89 0.81 -16.53
N ILE A 239 -0.21 0.05 -16.60
CA ILE A 239 -0.47 -1.08 -15.69
C ILE A 239 0.56 -2.20 -15.88
N ALA A 240 0.94 -2.49 -17.13
CA ALA A 240 1.99 -3.48 -17.41
C ALA A 240 3.34 -3.07 -16.79
N GLY A 241 3.75 -1.80 -16.96
CA GLY A 241 4.95 -1.26 -16.34
C GLY A 241 4.89 -1.26 -14.81
N MET A 242 3.74 -0.88 -14.25
CA MET A 242 3.47 -0.88 -12.82
C MET A 242 3.61 -2.28 -12.22
N GLY A 243 3.01 -3.30 -12.84
CA GLY A 243 3.12 -4.69 -12.37
C GLY A 243 4.57 -5.16 -12.30
N THR A 244 5.36 -4.91 -13.35
CA THR A 244 6.78 -5.25 -13.36
C THR A 244 7.62 -4.48 -12.34
N SER A 245 7.28 -3.21 -12.09
CA SER A 245 7.96 -2.34 -11.13
C SER A 245 7.66 -2.75 -9.67
N ILE A 246 6.42 -3.13 -9.38
CA ILE A 246 6.02 -3.61 -8.05
C ILE A 246 6.76 -4.91 -7.74
N ILE A 247 6.77 -5.86 -8.68
CA ILE A 247 7.46 -7.15 -8.49
C ILE A 247 8.95 -6.95 -8.21
N GLY A 248 9.63 -6.07 -8.96
CA GLY A 248 11.05 -5.81 -8.74
C GLY A 248 11.30 -5.13 -7.39
N THR A 249 10.52 -4.11 -7.04
CA THR A 249 10.65 -3.41 -5.75
C THR A 249 10.37 -4.32 -4.56
N GLU A 250 9.34 -5.18 -4.65
CA GLU A 250 9.03 -6.19 -3.64
C GLU A 250 10.21 -7.14 -3.45
N ARG A 251 10.79 -7.65 -4.55
CA ARG A 251 11.93 -8.56 -4.51
C ARG A 251 13.15 -7.93 -3.85
N TYR A 252 13.41 -6.65 -4.15
CA TYR A 252 14.49 -5.90 -3.52
C TYR A 252 14.30 -5.78 -2.00
N ILE A 253 13.10 -5.37 -1.56
CA ILE A 253 12.79 -5.22 -0.13
C ILE A 253 12.90 -6.56 0.59
N ALA A 254 12.37 -7.63 0.00
CA ALA A 254 12.46 -8.98 0.55
C ALA A 254 13.92 -9.43 0.69
N ALA A 255 14.74 -9.26 -0.35
CA ALA A 255 16.16 -9.61 -0.31
C ALA A 255 16.94 -8.81 0.73
N ASN A 256 16.62 -7.52 0.90
CA ASN A 256 17.26 -6.68 1.90
C ASN A 256 16.87 -7.09 3.32
N ASN A 257 15.61 -7.50 3.54
CA ASN A 257 15.14 -8.00 4.83
C ASN A 257 15.81 -9.35 5.18
N THR A 258 16.00 -10.24 4.21
CA THR A 258 16.73 -11.50 4.44
C THR A 258 18.20 -11.24 4.75
N ALA A 259 18.86 -10.32 4.03
CA ALA A 259 20.24 -9.95 4.30
C ALA A 259 20.41 -9.36 5.70
N ALA A 260 19.51 -8.45 6.11
CA ALA A 260 19.51 -7.89 7.46
C ALA A 260 19.29 -8.97 8.53
N ALA A 261 18.41 -9.94 8.30
CA ALA A 261 18.22 -11.07 9.21
C ALA A 261 19.48 -11.95 9.32
N GLU A 262 20.17 -12.22 8.22
CA GLU A 262 21.44 -12.95 8.23
C GLU A 262 22.55 -12.19 8.97
N GLU A 263 22.62 -10.86 8.83
CA GLU A 263 23.57 -10.03 9.56
C GLU A 263 23.33 -10.10 11.08
N VAL A 264 22.06 -10.11 11.52
CA VAL A 264 21.72 -10.31 12.94
C VAL A 264 22.17 -11.69 13.42
N VAL A 265 21.90 -12.75 12.66
CA VAL A 265 22.34 -14.11 13.03
C VAL A 265 23.87 -14.21 13.09
N ARG A 266 24.58 -13.56 12.17
CA ARG A 266 26.05 -13.50 12.21
C ARG A 266 26.57 -12.69 13.40
N ALA A 267 25.92 -11.58 13.74
CA ALA A 267 26.26 -10.78 14.91
C ALA A 267 26.04 -11.58 16.21
N ASP A 268 24.93 -12.30 16.33
CA ASP A 268 24.66 -13.19 17.47
C ASP A 268 25.63 -14.37 17.54
N ALA A 269 26.01 -14.97 16.40
CA ALA A 269 27.03 -16.01 16.37
C ALA A 269 28.40 -15.48 16.85
N ASN A 270 28.79 -14.29 16.42
CA ASN A 270 30.02 -13.63 16.87
C ASN A 270 29.97 -13.28 18.35
N ARG A 271 28.81 -12.86 18.86
CA ARG A 271 28.56 -12.63 20.28
C ARG A 271 28.79 -13.89 21.11
N GLY A 272 28.26 -15.03 20.67
CA GLY A 272 28.49 -16.31 21.34
C GLY A 272 29.97 -16.71 21.40
N VAL A 273 30.74 -16.41 20.34
CA VAL A 273 32.19 -16.62 20.34
C VAL A 273 32.88 -15.72 21.36
N LEU A 274 32.57 -14.42 21.40
CA LEU A 274 33.14 -13.47 22.36
C LEU A 274 32.83 -13.86 23.81
N GLU A 275 31.59 -14.25 24.10
CA GLU A 275 31.19 -14.71 25.43
C GLU A 275 31.98 -15.97 25.86
N SER A 276 32.21 -16.91 24.93
CA SER A 276 33.03 -18.10 25.19
C SER A 276 34.50 -17.77 25.48
N GLN A 277 35.08 -16.80 24.76
CA GLN A 277 36.45 -16.35 24.96
C GLN A 277 36.61 -15.63 26.30
N ILE A 278 35.65 -14.78 26.68
CA ILE A 278 35.63 -14.11 27.99
C ILE A 278 35.53 -15.14 29.11
N ALA A 279 34.68 -16.16 28.97
CA ALA A 279 34.58 -17.23 29.95
C ALA A 279 35.90 -18.00 30.11
N ASP A 280 36.60 -18.27 29.01
CA ASP A 280 37.90 -18.93 29.05
C ASP A 280 38.98 -18.05 29.71
N TRP A 281 39.05 -16.76 29.37
CA TRP A 281 39.98 -15.83 30.01
C TRP A 281 39.69 -15.65 31.50
N ARG A 282 38.42 -15.67 31.91
CA ARG A 282 38.04 -15.66 33.33
C ARG A 282 38.54 -16.90 34.07
N ARG A 283 38.40 -18.11 33.49
CA ARG A 283 38.98 -19.33 34.07
C ARG A 283 40.51 -19.26 34.16
N GLN A 284 41.17 -18.69 33.15
CA GLN A 284 42.61 -18.47 33.19
C GLN A 284 43.01 -17.46 34.27
N LEU A 285 42.19 -16.44 34.52
CA LEU A 285 42.38 -15.45 35.58
C LEU A 285 42.23 -16.08 36.98
N GLU A 286 41.24 -16.96 37.18
CA GLU A 286 41.02 -17.69 38.45
C GLU A 286 42.20 -18.59 38.84
N GLY A 287 42.98 -19.06 37.85
CA GLY A 287 44.21 -19.82 38.08
C GLY A 287 45.40 -18.97 38.58
N ILE A 288 45.28 -17.65 38.58
CA ILE A 288 46.31 -16.73 39.09
C ILE A 288 45.94 -16.30 40.52
N PRO A 289 46.83 -16.45 41.52
CA PRO A 289 46.53 -16.05 42.90
C PRO A 289 46.09 -14.58 42.98
N PRO A 290 45.03 -14.25 43.75
CA PRO A 290 44.55 -12.87 43.87
C PRO A 290 45.56 -11.93 44.56
N GLU A 291 46.48 -12.50 45.33
CA GLU A 291 47.51 -11.79 46.13
C GLU A 291 48.76 -11.41 45.33
N THR A 292 48.77 -11.59 44.01
CA THR A 292 49.86 -11.05 43.16
C THR A 292 49.95 -9.54 43.32
N ARG A 293 51.15 -9.04 43.67
CA ARG A 293 51.45 -7.61 43.76
C ARG A 293 51.31 -6.95 42.37
N SER A 294 51.07 -5.63 42.35
CA SER A 294 50.93 -4.89 41.09
C SER A 294 52.20 -4.97 40.24
N VAL A 295 52.03 -4.95 38.91
CA VAL A 295 53.15 -4.97 37.95
C VAL A 295 54.13 -3.82 38.24
N GLU A 296 53.61 -2.60 38.42
CA GLU A 296 54.39 -1.40 38.73
C GLU A 296 55.20 -1.54 40.03
N GLY A 297 54.61 -2.16 41.07
CA GLY A 297 55.29 -2.37 42.35
C GLY A 297 56.38 -3.44 42.26
N LEU A 298 56.16 -4.49 41.47
CA LEU A 298 57.14 -5.56 41.24
C LEU A 298 58.30 -5.10 40.34
N GLU A 299 58.03 -4.31 39.31
CA GLU A 299 59.07 -3.71 38.46
C GLU A 299 59.93 -2.72 39.25
N ALA A 300 59.32 -1.88 40.10
CA ALA A 300 60.06 -1.00 40.99
C ALA A 300 60.96 -1.79 41.96
N TYR A 301 60.44 -2.84 42.59
CA TYR A 301 61.21 -3.71 43.48
C TYR A 301 62.37 -4.41 42.76
N LEU A 302 62.13 -5.01 41.59
CA LEU A 302 63.16 -5.70 40.82
C LEU A 302 64.26 -4.73 40.35
N SER A 303 63.88 -3.54 39.88
CA SER A 303 64.84 -2.51 39.46
C SER A 303 65.76 -2.05 40.61
N GLU A 304 65.21 -1.95 41.82
CA GLU A 304 65.98 -1.56 43.01
C GLU A 304 66.89 -2.71 43.48
N VAL A 305 66.44 -3.96 43.41
CA VAL A 305 67.25 -5.13 43.73
C VAL A 305 68.39 -5.33 42.73
N GLU A 306 68.15 -5.05 41.44
CA GLU A 306 69.17 -5.05 40.38
C GLU A 306 70.19 -3.93 40.59
N ARG A 307 69.73 -2.72 40.93
CA ARG A 307 70.60 -1.58 41.26
C ARG A 307 71.53 -1.87 42.45
N VAL A 308 71.05 -2.61 43.43
CA VAL A 308 71.79 -3.00 44.64
C VAL A 308 72.58 -4.31 44.44
N GLY A 309 72.44 -5.00 43.30
CA GLY A 309 73.23 -6.18 42.93
C GLY A 309 72.87 -7.46 43.68
N ARG A 310 71.64 -7.61 44.20
CA ARG A 310 71.21 -8.76 45.03
C ARG A 310 70.39 -9.79 44.24
N THR A 311 70.77 -10.06 43.00
CA THR A 311 70.00 -10.88 42.05
C THR A 311 70.05 -12.39 42.32
N GLU A 312 70.98 -12.87 43.14
CA GLU A 312 71.08 -14.31 43.45
C GLU A 312 70.14 -14.76 44.59
N GLN A 313 69.49 -13.81 45.28
CA GLN A 313 68.67 -14.12 46.44
C GLN A 313 67.31 -14.69 46.03
N LYS A 314 66.81 -15.67 46.79
CA LYS A 314 65.49 -16.28 46.56
C LYS A 314 64.35 -15.25 46.38
N PRO A 315 64.26 -14.15 47.16
CA PRO A 315 63.22 -13.14 46.99
C PRO A 315 63.21 -12.47 45.62
N TYR A 316 64.37 -12.35 44.94
CA TYR A 316 64.45 -11.79 43.59
C TYR A 316 63.82 -12.74 42.56
N ARG A 317 64.11 -14.04 42.64
CA ARG A 317 63.51 -15.06 41.75
C ARG A 317 62.01 -15.20 41.98
N ASP A 318 61.57 -15.16 43.23
CA ASP A 318 60.15 -15.21 43.58
C ASP A 318 59.42 -13.97 43.02
N ALA A 319 60.01 -12.77 43.15
CA ALA A 319 59.47 -11.54 42.57
C ALA A 319 59.43 -11.53 41.03
N GLN A 320 60.39 -12.17 40.34
CA GLN A 320 60.34 -12.33 38.89
C GLN A 320 59.20 -13.25 38.45
N ASN A 321 58.97 -14.35 39.16
CA ASN A 321 57.85 -15.26 38.89
C ASN A 321 56.50 -14.58 39.15
N GLU A 322 56.39 -13.84 40.26
CA GLU A 322 55.20 -13.03 40.56
C GLU A 322 54.98 -11.94 39.50
N LEU A 323 56.02 -11.30 38.97
CA LEU A 323 55.91 -10.30 37.91
C LEU A 323 55.34 -10.92 36.62
N GLY A 324 55.80 -12.11 36.26
CA GLY A 324 55.26 -12.84 35.11
C GLY A 324 53.78 -13.16 35.24
N LEU A 325 53.34 -13.56 36.44
CA LEU A 325 51.94 -13.81 36.76
C LEU A 325 51.11 -12.51 36.76
N ALA A 326 51.64 -11.43 37.34
CA ALA A 326 50.98 -10.12 37.39
C ALA A 326 50.79 -9.54 35.98
N LYS A 327 51.81 -9.60 35.11
CA LYS A 327 51.68 -9.19 33.69
C LYS A 327 50.64 -10.02 32.94
N ARG A 328 50.61 -11.34 33.17
CA ARG A 328 49.61 -12.20 32.55
C ARG A 328 48.19 -11.85 33.02
N ARG A 329 48.01 -11.58 34.32
CA ARG A 329 46.74 -11.11 34.89
C ARG A 329 46.28 -9.81 34.23
N ASP A 330 47.14 -8.79 34.16
CA ASP A 330 46.80 -7.51 33.53
C ASP A 330 46.41 -7.69 32.05
N THR A 331 47.15 -8.51 31.30
CA THR A 331 46.81 -8.78 29.89
C THR A 331 45.47 -9.50 29.71
N LEU A 332 45.13 -10.45 30.60
CA LEU A 332 43.85 -11.14 30.57
C LEU A 332 42.71 -10.21 30.97
N GLN A 333 42.93 -9.36 31.97
CA GLN A 333 41.96 -8.38 32.43
C GLN A 333 41.67 -7.34 31.34
N ALA A 334 42.70 -6.83 30.66
CA ALA A 334 42.56 -5.94 29.52
C ALA A 334 41.79 -6.59 28.34
N LYS A 335 42.04 -7.87 28.05
CA LYS A 335 41.30 -8.62 27.03
C LYS A 335 39.82 -8.80 27.39
N ILE A 336 39.54 -9.12 28.65
CA ILE A 336 38.18 -9.24 29.18
C ILE A 336 37.45 -7.89 29.11
N GLU A 337 38.10 -6.80 29.49
CA GLU A 337 37.52 -5.45 29.43
C GLU A 337 37.24 -5.03 27.98
N ALA A 338 38.18 -5.25 27.06
CA ALA A 338 38.00 -4.94 25.64
C ALA A 338 36.85 -5.74 25.00
N ALA A 339 36.77 -7.05 25.27
CA ALA A 339 35.69 -7.88 24.74
C ALA A 339 34.32 -7.59 25.41
N ASN A 340 34.29 -7.24 26.69
CA ASN A 340 33.05 -6.76 27.33
C ASN A 340 32.59 -5.42 26.74
N ALA A 341 33.51 -4.51 26.38
CA ALA A 341 33.17 -3.26 25.70
C ALA A 341 32.57 -3.51 24.30
N GLU A 342 33.07 -4.52 23.58
CA GLU A 342 32.52 -4.97 22.30
C GLU A 342 31.11 -5.58 22.45
N LEU A 343 30.89 -6.38 23.50
CA LEU A 343 29.59 -7.00 23.82
C LEU A 343 28.52 -6.00 24.30
N LEU A 344 28.90 -4.94 25.01
CA LEU A 344 27.98 -3.94 25.57
C LEU A 344 27.37 -3.01 24.51
N GLY A 345 27.68 -3.20 23.22
CA GLY A 345 26.87 -2.62 22.15
C GLY A 345 26.99 -1.10 22.05
N GLN A 346 28.22 -0.55 22.16
CA GLN A 346 28.53 0.73 21.51
C GLN A 346 28.48 0.64 19.96
N GLY A 347 28.17 -0.54 19.40
CA GLY A 347 27.71 -0.72 18.02
C GLY A 347 26.49 -1.65 17.98
N SER A 348 25.48 -1.27 17.19
CA SER A 348 24.33 -2.08 16.70
C SER A 348 23.02 -2.18 17.50
N GLY A 349 22.92 -1.70 18.75
CA GLY A 349 21.63 -1.71 19.48
C GLY A 349 20.49 -0.90 18.85
N ASN A 350 20.82 0.08 18.01
CA ASN A 350 19.83 0.92 17.29
C ASN A 350 19.38 0.35 15.93
N LEU A 351 20.03 -0.69 15.40
CA LEU A 351 19.63 -1.30 14.11
C LEU A 351 18.45 -2.28 14.26
N LEU A 352 18.31 -2.87 15.45
CA LEU A 352 17.25 -3.85 15.76
C LEU A 352 15.86 -3.20 15.79
N THR A 353 15.74 -1.96 16.30
CA THR A 353 14.47 -1.22 16.32
C THR A 353 14.03 -0.75 14.93
N ASP A 354 14.97 -0.42 14.04
CA ASP A 354 14.66 0.00 12.67
C ASP A 354 14.34 -1.18 11.74
N ALA A 355 14.95 -2.35 11.96
CA ALA A 355 14.61 -3.57 11.23
C ALA A 355 13.23 -4.11 11.63
N GLN A 356 12.91 -4.07 12.94
CA GLN A 356 11.65 -4.63 13.47
C GLN A 356 10.43 -3.71 13.26
N THR A 357 10.63 -2.42 13.01
CA THR A 357 9.56 -1.52 12.55
C THR A 357 9.24 -1.69 11.06
N ARG A 358 10.22 -2.11 10.23
CA ARG A 358 10.01 -2.44 8.82
C ARG A 358 9.30 -3.77 8.57
N THR A 359 9.25 -4.67 9.55
CA THR A 359 8.58 -5.97 9.45
C THR A 359 7.07 -5.94 9.63
N ASN A 360 6.48 -4.82 10.08
CA ASN A 360 5.03 -4.76 10.35
C ASN A 360 4.16 -4.60 9.09
N LEU A 361 4.76 -4.31 7.93
CA LEU A 361 4.05 -4.15 6.67
C LEU A 361 4.68 -5.05 5.61
N PRO A 362 3.87 -5.81 4.84
CA PRO A 362 4.39 -6.65 3.75
C PRO A 362 5.19 -5.85 2.72
N SER A 363 6.25 -6.44 2.17
CA SER A 363 7.10 -5.82 1.12
C SER A 363 6.29 -5.37 -0.10
N TRP A 364 5.28 -6.14 -0.50
CA TRP A 364 4.39 -5.81 -1.62
C TRP A 364 3.61 -4.52 -1.35
N PHE A 365 3.25 -4.23 -0.10
CA PHE A 365 2.50 -3.02 0.26
C PHE A 365 3.36 -1.77 0.07
N PHE A 366 4.62 -1.80 0.53
CA PHE A 366 5.55 -0.70 0.30
C PHE A 366 5.89 -0.51 -1.18
N ALA A 367 6.07 -1.61 -1.92
CA ALA A 367 6.28 -1.57 -3.36
C ALA A 367 5.10 -0.90 -4.07
N LEU A 368 3.87 -1.27 -3.71
CA LEU A 368 2.65 -0.66 -4.23
C LEU A 368 2.57 0.84 -3.88
N MET A 369 2.89 1.22 -2.64
CA MET A 369 2.89 2.62 -2.22
C MET A 369 3.92 3.47 -2.98
N LEU A 370 5.15 2.97 -3.13
CA LEU A 370 6.19 3.64 -3.91
C LEU A 370 5.78 3.80 -5.37
N GLU A 371 5.16 2.77 -5.94
CA GLU A 371 4.69 2.81 -7.32
C GLU A 371 3.50 3.75 -7.49
N ALA A 372 2.57 3.81 -6.54
CA ALA A 372 1.43 4.74 -6.57
C ALA A 372 1.91 6.21 -6.47
N PHE A 373 2.84 6.52 -5.58
CA PHE A 373 3.39 7.87 -5.48
C PHE A 373 4.25 8.25 -6.70
N SER A 374 5.09 7.32 -7.17
CA SER A 374 5.92 7.48 -8.37
C SER A 374 5.07 7.72 -9.63
N SER A 375 4.07 6.88 -9.88
CA SER A 375 3.33 6.86 -11.14
C SER A 375 2.09 7.75 -11.14
N GLN A 376 1.31 7.77 -10.04
CA GLN A 376 0.04 8.51 -9.99
C GLN A 376 0.22 9.91 -9.41
N GLY A 377 0.95 10.04 -8.29
CA GLY A 377 1.19 11.33 -7.62
C GLY A 377 1.91 12.32 -8.52
N THR A 378 3.00 11.88 -9.17
CA THR A 378 3.78 12.69 -10.11
C THR A 378 2.94 13.08 -11.35
N SER A 379 2.19 12.12 -11.91
CA SER A 379 1.40 12.35 -13.12
C SER A 379 0.27 13.35 -12.89
N ILE A 380 -0.45 13.24 -11.76
CA ILE A 380 -1.51 14.18 -11.39
C ILE A 380 -0.93 15.58 -11.15
N GLY A 381 0.18 15.68 -10.40
CA GLY A 381 0.85 16.96 -10.16
C GLY A 381 1.31 17.64 -11.45
N LEU A 382 1.92 16.87 -12.36
CA LEU A 382 2.42 17.37 -13.64
C LEU A 382 1.29 17.79 -14.58
N VAL A 383 0.23 16.99 -14.70
CA VAL A 383 -0.95 17.33 -15.52
C VAL A 383 -1.71 18.52 -14.92
N ALA A 384 -1.85 18.60 -13.59
CA ALA A 384 -2.46 19.76 -12.93
C ALA A 384 -1.71 21.05 -13.23
N LEU A 385 -0.37 21.04 -13.16
CA LEU A 385 0.46 22.18 -13.54
C LEU A 385 0.31 22.52 -15.04
N LEU A 386 0.31 21.52 -15.92
CA LEU A 386 0.10 21.74 -17.35
C LEU A 386 -1.29 22.31 -17.67
N ILE A 387 -2.35 21.91 -16.97
CA ILE A 387 -3.70 22.47 -17.16
C ILE A 387 -3.76 23.91 -16.61
N LEU A 388 -3.16 24.16 -15.45
CA LEU A 388 -3.14 25.48 -14.81
C LEU A 388 -2.37 26.53 -15.63
N TYR A 389 -1.24 26.15 -16.22
CA TYR A 389 -0.34 27.07 -16.92
C TYR A 389 -0.39 26.93 -18.46
N GLY A 390 -0.90 25.82 -18.99
CA GLY A 390 -0.95 25.51 -20.43
C GLY A 390 -2.23 25.94 -21.15
N ARG A 391 -3.25 26.43 -20.43
CA ARG A 391 -4.45 27.02 -21.03
C ARG A 391 -4.08 28.38 -21.65
N ARG A 392 -3.47 28.36 -22.85
CA ARG A 392 -3.27 29.55 -23.67
C ARG A 392 -4.62 30.25 -23.80
N ARG A 393 -4.67 31.53 -23.42
CA ARG A 393 -5.73 32.45 -23.82
C ARG A 393 -5.87 32.31 -25.34
N LYS A 394 -6.99 31.71 -25.80
CA LYS A 394 -7.52 32.07 -27.10
C LYS A 394 -7.95 33.53 -26.94
N THR A 395 -7.04 34.43 -27.30
CA THR A 395 -7.38 35.82 -27.64
C THR A 395 -8.32 35.84 -28.82
#